data_AF-A0A2W4QDL8-F1
#
_entry.id   AF-A0A2W4QDL8-F1
#
_cell.length_a   1.000
_cell.length_b   1.000
_cell.length_c   1.000
_cell.angle_alpha   90.00
_cell.angle_beta   90.00
_cell.angle_gamma   90.00
#
_symmetry.space_group_name_H-M   'P 1'
#
loop_
_entity.id
_entity.type
_entity.pdbx_description
1 polymer ?
#
loop_
_entity_poly.entity_id
_entity_poly.type
_entity_poly.pdbx_seq_one_letter_code
_entity_poly.pdbx_strand_id
1 'polypeptide(L)'
;MPNSLGLEARSLEELTGRLQAILRGEQAAEITPEKDRLIDHYITARQGPLAAERILDVLDAAYRLEGGALPAVGPLQRRTAAGLTRLKAALTKLNMRRPGPNRGSYHAHRWPTIGPDHVAGRVQRLGAALGRFGRVRVRGRGEHLFDLFAEGDEGWT
;
A
#
# COMPACT_ATOMS: atom_id res chain seq x y z
N MET A 1 -0.62 -5.91 -13.34
CA MET A 1 0.17 -7.06 -13.83
C MET A 1 -0.61 -7.70 -14.96
N PRO A 2 0.02 -8.04 -16.09
CA PRO A 2 -0.66 -8.67 -17.22
C PRO A 2 -1.12 -10.09 -16.85
N ASN A 3 -2.30 -10.49 -17.34
CA ASN A 3 -2.82 -11.85 -17.16
C ASN A 3 -1.91 -12.93 -17.79
N SER A 4 -1.05 -12.54 -18.75
CA SER A 4 -0.09 -13.42 -19.43
C SER A 4 1.05 -13.95 -18.54
N LEU A 5 1.27 -13.37 -17.35
CA LEU A 5 2.19 -13.92 -16.35
C LEU A 5 1.51 -14.96 -15.43
N GLY A 6 0.19 -15.06 -15.47
CA GLY A 6 -0.59 -15.97 -14.63
C GLY A 6 -0.58 -17.42 -15.11
N LEU A 7 -1.05 -18.31 -14.23
CA LEU A 7 -1.49 -19.65 -14.59
C LEU A 7 -3.02 -19.61 -14.70
N GLU A 8 -3.56 -20.00 -15.84
CA GLU A 8 -5.01 -20.06 -16.05
C GLU A 8 -5.62 -21.24 -15.28
N ALA A 9 -6.75 -21.03 -14.61
CA ALA A 9 -7.58 -22.08 -14.03
C ALA A 9 -9.03 -21.79 -14.43
N ARG A 10 -9.71 -22.80 -14.99
CA ARG A 10 -11.09 -22.65 -15.50
C ARG A 10 -12.15 -23.18 -14.54
N SER A 11 -11.72 -23.79 -13.44
CA SER A 11 -12.60 -24.24 -12.37
C SER A 11 -11.98 -24.01 -10.99
N LEU A 12 -12.82 -24.01 -9.95
CA LEU A 12 -12.38 -23.91 -8.57
C LEU A 12 -11.52 -25.10 -8.15
N GLU A 13 -11.84 -26.29 -8.66
CA GLU A 13 -11.12 -27.52 -8.38
C GLU A 13 -9.71 -27.48 -8.99
N GLU A 14 -9.58 -27.02 -10.24
CA GLU A 14 -8.30 -26.81 -10.90
C GLU A 14 -7.46 -25.75 -10.17
N LEU A 15 -8.07 -24.64 -9.75
CA LEU A 15 -7.38 -23.61 -8.97
C LEU A 15 -6.84 -24.16 -7.64
N THR A 16 -7.67 -24.92 -6.93
CA THR A 16 -7.31 -25.48 -5.62
C THR A 16 -6.19 -26.51 -5.75
N GLY A 17 -6.28 -27.41 -6.73
CA GLY A 17 -5.25 -28.40 -7.01
C GLY A 17 -3.91 -27.76 -7.36
N ARG A 18 -3.91 -26.75 -8.24
CA ARG A 18 -2.68 -26.02 -8.62
C ARG A 18 -2.07 -25.26 -7.44
N LEU A 19 -2.88 -24.60 -6.62
CA LEU A 19 -2.38 -23.91 -5.42
C LEU A 19 -1.73 -24.90 -4.44
N GLN A 20 -2.34 -26.07 -4.22
CA GLN A 20 -1.77 -27.10 -3.36
C GLN A 20 -0.42 -27.62 -3.90
N ALA A 21 -0.33 -27.89 -5.20
CA ALA A 21 0.91 -28.32 -5.84
C ALA A 21 2.03 -27.27 -5.73
N ILE A 22 1.70 -25.98 -5.94
CA ILE A 22 2.65 -24.87 -5.77
C ILE A 22 3.12 -24.78 -4.32
N LEU A 23 2.19 -24.84 -3.36
CA LEU A 23 2.51 -24.75 -1.93
C LEU A 23 3.35 -25.94 -1.43
N ARG A 24 3.20 -27.11 -2.05
CA ARG A 24 4.03 -28.30 -1.79
C ARG A 24 5.36 -28.31 -2.55
N GLY A 25 5.59 -27.33 -3.43
CA GLY A 25 6.78 -27.27 -4.30
C GLY A 25 6.78 -28.30 -5.43
N GLU A 26 5.66 -28.99 -5.66
CA GLU A 26 5.49 -29.98 -6.72
C GLU A 26 5.34 -29.32 -8.10
N GLN A 27 4.95 -28.05 -8.13
CA GLN A 27 4.79 -27.26 -9.34
C GLN A 27 5.42 -25.87 -9.17
N ALA A 28 6.53 -25.63 -9.86
CA ALA A 28 7.06 -24.28 -10.01
C ALA A 28 6.34 -23.55 -11.14
N ALA A 29 6.23 -22.23 -11.05
CA ALA A 29 5.78 -21.41 -12.17
C ALA A 29 6.83 -21.54 -13.30
N GLU A 30 6.44 -22.16 -14.41
CA GLU A 30 7.30 -22.27 -15.58
C GLU A 30 7.53 -20.88 -16.17
N ILE A 31 8.79 -20.44 -16.16
CA ILE A 31 9.22 -19.21 -16.82
C ILE A 31 9.56 -19.57 -18.26
N THR A 32 8.58 -19.41 -19.16
CA THR A 32 8.83 -19.49 -20.60
C THR A 32 9.62 -18.26 -21.06
N PRO A 33 10.33 -18.32 -22.20
CA PRO A 33 11.03 -17.16 -22.76
C PRO A 33 10.11 -15.94 -23.00
N GLU A 34 8.82 -16.15 -23.31
CA GLU A 34 7.88 -15.02 -23.42
C GLU A 34 7.54 -14.42 -22.07
N LYS A 35 7.32 -15.25 -21.03
CA LYS A 35 7.09 -14.76 -19.67
C LYS A 35 8.32 -14.03 -19.14
N ASP A 36 9.52 -14.50 -19.45
CA ASP A 36 10.76 -13.86 -19.04
C ASP A 36 10.89 -12.45 -19.64
N ARG A 37 10.61 -12.31 -20.95
CA ARG A 37 10.56 -10.99 -21.62
C ARG A 37 9.50 -10.06 -21.06
N LEU A 38 8.33 -10.59 -20.71
CA LEU A 38 7.27 -9.81 -20.08
C LEU A 38 7.67 -9.36 -18.67
N ILE A 39 8.31 -10.24 -17.90
CA ILE A 39 8.87 -9.89 -16.59
C ILE A 39 9.90 -8.78 -16.75
N ASP A 40 10.84 -8.88 -17.68
CA ASP A 40 11.85 -7.84 -17.92
C ASP A 40 11.22 -6.50 -18.35
N HIS A 41 10.11 -6.56 -19.10
CA HIS A 41 9.41 -5.34 -19.51
C HIS A 41 8.70 -4.64 -18.34
N TYR A 42 8.07 -5.40 -17.43
CA TYR A 42 7.24 -4.84 -16.36
C TYR A 42 7.94 -4.72 -15.00
N ILE A 43 9.01 -5.48 -14.76
CA ILE A 43 9.76 -5.51 -13.51
C ILE A 43 11.14 -4.89 -13.76
N THR A 44 11.31 -3.66 -13.30
CA THR A 44 12.51 -2.85 -13.56
C THR A 44 13.77 -3.37 -12.85
N ALA A 45 13.64 -4.20 -11.82
CA ALA A 45 14.75 -4.80 -11.10
C ALA A 45 14.43 -6.24 -10.70
N ARG A 46 15.11 -7.21 -11.32
CA ARG A 46 15.06 -8.64 -10.94
C ARG A 46 16.18 -9.04 -9.98
N GLN A 47 17.26 -8.27 -9.98
CA GLN A 47 18.43 -8.43 -9.12
C GLN A 47 18.85 -7.06 -8.61
N GLY A 48 19.41 -7.03 -7.40
CA GLY A 48 19.82 -5.80 -6.73
C GLY A 48 18.67 -5.07 -6.04
N PRO A 49 18.92 -3.82 -5.58
CA PRO A 49 17.98 -3.10 -4.74
C PRO A 49 16.65 -2.81 -5.44
N LEU A 50 15.56 -3.08 -4.73
CA LEU A 50 14.21 -2.77 -5.19
C LEU A 50 14.02 -1.26 -5.35
N ALA A 51 13.03 -0.85 -6.15
CA ALA A 51 12.71 0.56 -6.31
C ALA A 51 12.45 1.27 -4.98
N ALA A 52 11.79 0.59 -4.03
CA ALA A 52 11.56 1.12 -2.68
C ALA A 52 12.87 1.35 -1.92
N GLU A 53 13.82 0.42 -1.99
CA GLU A 53 15.13 0.54 -1.32
C GLU A 53 15.93 1.68 -1.93
N ARG A 54 15.96 1.79 -3.27
CA ARG A 54 16.61 2.92 -3.95
C ARG A 54 16.00 4.27 -3.57
N ILE A 55 14.68 4.34 -3.41
CA ILE A 55 14.00 5.55 -2.94
C ILE A 55 14.43 5.85 -1.50
N LEU A 56 14.48 4.85 -0.63
CA LEU A 56 14.93 5.00 0.75
C LEU A 56 16.38 5.44 0.82
N ASP A 57 17.28 4.90 -0.01
CA ASP A 57 18.68 5.30 -0.06
C ASP A 57 18.82 6.80 -0.42
N VAL A 58 18.03 7.26 -1.40
CA VAL A 58 17.99 8.68 -1.78
C VAL A 58 17.43 9.55 -0.66
N LEU A 59 16.35 9.10 0.00
CA LEU A 59 15.75 9.82 1.12
C LEU A 59 16.68 9.88 2.33
N ASP A 60 17.37 8.79 2.65
CA ASP A 60 18.32 8.70 3.75
C ASP A 60 19.55 9.57 3.47
N ALA A 61 20.07 9.55 2.22
CA ALA A 61 21.13 10.47 1.82
C ALA A 61 20.70 11.94 1.94
N ALA A 62 19.51 12.30 1.47
CA ALA A 62 18.97 13.66 1.61
C ALA A 62 18.78 14.05 3.09
N TYR A 63 18.24 13.15 3.90
CA TYR A 63 18.03 13.37 5.33
C TYR A 63 19.34 13.59 6.08
N ARG A 64 20.39 12.83 5.76
CA ARG A 64 21.74 13.01 6.33
C ARG A 64 22.36 14.34 5.90
N LEU A 65 22.19 14.74 4.64
CA LEU A 65 22.69 16.03 4.13
C LEU A 65 22.02 17.22 4.85
N GLU A 66 20.74 17.09 5.21
CA GLU A 66 19.99 18.10 5.99
C GLU A 66 20.21 17.98 7.50
N GLY A 67 21.21 17.19 7.94
CA GLY A 67 21.58 17.06 9.36
C GLY A 67 20.55 16.28 10.20
N GLY A 68 19.73 15.44 9.58
CA GLY A 68 18.70 14.66 10.27
C GLY A 68 17.48 15.49 10.70
N ALA A 69 17.33 16.71 10.20
CA ALA A 69 16.13 17.50 10.40
C ALA A 69 15.24 17.40 9.16
N LEU A 70 13.94 17.17 9.36
CA LEU A 70 12.98 17.42 8.29
C LEU A 70 12.95 18.93 7.99
N PRO A 71 12.77 19.34 6.73
CA PRO A 71 12.80 20.75 6.37
C PRO A 71 11.77 21.54 7.20
N ALA A 72 12.26 22.54 7.93
CA ALA A 72 11.44 23.34 8.82
C ALA A 72 10.55 24.27 7.99
N VAL A 73 9.27 23.93 7.87
CA VAL A 73 8.29 24.81 7.20
C VAL A 73 7.99 26.00 8.11
N GLY A 74 8.28 27.22 7.63
CA GLY A 74 8.01 28.45 8.37
C GLY A 74 6.52 28.66 8.68
N PRO A 75 6.17 29.38 9.76
CA PRO A 75 4.79 29.49 10.24
C PRO A 75 3.82 30.10 9.22
N LEU A 76 4.30 31.06 8.41
CA LEU A 76 3.50 31.67 7.35
C LEU A 76 3.20 30.65 6.24
N GLN A 77 4.22 29.90 5.79
CA GLN A 77 4.08 28.87 4.77
C GLN A 77 3.16 27.72 5.23
N ARG A 78 3.21 27.35 6.51
CA ARG A 78 2.25 26.39 7.09
C ARG A 78 0.81 26.90 7.02
N ARG A 79 0.60 28.19 7.34
CA ARG A 79 -0.74 28.80 7.30
C ARG A 79 -1.29 28.90 5.89
N THR A 80 -0.48 29.33 4.92
CA THR A 80 -0.90 29.41 3.52
C THR A 80 -1.18 28.03 2.95
N ALA A 81 -0.30 27.05 3.20
CA ALA A 81 -0.52 25.66 2.79
C ALA A 81 -1.81 25.10 3.40
N ALA A 82 -2.06 25.30 4.70
CA ALA A 82 -3.28 24.85 5.35
C ALA A 82 -4.54 25.48 4.73
N GLY A 83 -4.50 26.78 4.40
CA GLY A 83 -5.59 27.47 3.70
C GLY A 83 -5.86 26.87 2.31
N LEU A 84 -4.82 26.69 1.50
CA LEU A 84 -4.92 26.10 0.16
C LEU A 84 -5.44 24.65 0.21
N THR A 85 -4.96 23.84 1.16
CA THR A 85 -5.44 22.47 1.36
C THR A 85 -6.91 22.43 1.71
N ARG A 86 -7.38 23.32 2.61
CA ARG A 86 -8.80 23.42 2.97
C ARG A 86 -9.65 23.84 1.78
N LEU A 87 -9.21 24.82 1.00
CA LEU A 87 -9.90 25.26 -0.21
C LEU A 87 -9.99 24.13 -1.24
N LYS A 88 -8.88 23.46 -1.51
CA LYS A 88 -8.85 22.29 -2.42
C LYS A 88 -9.79 21.19 -1.93
N ALA A 89 -9.77 20.87 -0.64
CA ALA A 89 -10.65 19.86 -0.07
C ALA A 89 -12.13 20.25 -0.22
N ALA A 90 -12.49 21.52 -0.01
CA ALA A 90 -13.85 22.00 -0.22
C ALA A 90 -14.28 21.91 -1.69
N LEU A 91 -13.41 22.31 -2.62
CA LEU A 91 -13.66 22.18 -4.06
C LEU A 91 -13.81 20.72 -4.50
N THR A 92 -12.96 19.83 -3.99
CA THR A 92 -13.08 18.39 -4.24
C THR A 92 -14.40 17.85 -3.70
N LYS A 93 -14.78 18.19 -2.45
CA LYS A 93 -16.08 17.77 -1.89
C LYS A 93 -17.27 18.28 -2.70
N LEU A 94 -17.21 19.51 -3.21
CA LEU A 94 -18.23 20.06 -4.09
C LEU A 94 -18.28 19.30 -5.42
N ASN A 95 -17.12 19.03 -6.03
CA ASN A 95 -17.02 18.29 -7.28
C ASN A 95 -17.55 16.85 -7.13
N MET A 96 -17.36 16.22 -5.97
CA MET A 96 -17.88 14.88 -5.65
C MET A 96 -19.41 14.82 -5.52
N ARG A 97 -20.11 15.97 -5.47
CA ARG A 97 -21.57 16.02 -5.52
C ARG A 97 -22.12 16.01 -6.94
N ARG A 98 -21.28 16.26 -7.95
CA ARG A 98 -21.71 16.26 -9.35
C ARG A 98 -21.80 14.83 -9.87
N PRO A 99 -22.76 14.53 -10.78
CA PRO A 99 -22.79 13.25 -11.47
C PRO A 99 -21.51 13.08 -12.31
N GLY A 100 -20.90 11.91 -12.23
CA GLY A 100 -19.65 11.60 -12.94
C GLY A 100 -18.81 10.55 -12.20
N PRO A 101 -17.63 10.21 -12.74
CA PRO A 101 -16.76 9.19 -12.17
C PRO A 101 -16.19 9.58 -10.79
N ASN A 102 -16.17 10.88 -10.47
CA ASN A 102 -15.70 11.38 -9.17
C ASN A 102 -16.83 11.55 -8.13
N ARG A 103 -18.03 11.03 -8.37
CA ARG A 103 -19.15 11.17 -7.43
C ARG A 103 -18.89 10.40 -6.13
N GLY A 104 -19.30 10.95 -4.99
CA GLY A 104 -19.06 10.35 -3.68
C GLY A 104 -19.56 8.90 -3.55
N SER A 105 -20.71 8.56 -4.13
CA SER A 105 -21.25 7.19 -4.10
C SER A 105 -20.39 6.18 -4.85
N TYR A 106 -19.72 6.58 -5.94
CA TYR A 106 -18.78 5.72 -6.65
C TYR A 106 -17.55 5.43 -5.78
N HIS A 107 -17.04 6.44 -5.08
CA HIS A 107 -15.95 6.26 -4.12
C HIS A 107 -16.37 5.36 -2.94
N ALA A 108 -17.55 5.56 -2.36
CA ALA A 108 -18.04 4.73 -1.25
C ALA A 108 -18.19 3.25 -1.63
N HIS A 109 -18.60 2.95 -2.86
CA HIS A 109 -18.66 1.57 -3.37
C HIS A 109 -17.26 0.95 -3.57
N ARG A 110 -16.33 1.72 -4.14
CA ARG A 110 -14.96 1.23 -4.43
C ARG A 110 -14.09 1.11 -3.17
N TRP A 111 -14.31 1.98 -2.18
CA TRP A 111 -13.59 2.01 -0.92
C TRP A 111 -14.61 2.01 0.24
N PRO A 112 -15.23 0.85 0.53
CA PRO A 112 -16.17 0.74 1.62
C PRO A 112 -15.48 1.05 2.96
N THR A 113 -16.24 1.64 3.88
CA THR A 113 -15.74 1.95 5.22
C THR A 113 -15.41 0.65 5.94
N ILE A 114 -14.16 0.53 6.41
CA ILE A 114 -13.69 -0.60 7.21
C ILE A 114 -13.43 -0.12 8.64
N GLY A 115 -13.74 -0.95 9.63
CA GLY A 115 -13.45 -0.64 11.02
C GLY A 115 -11.98 -0.87 11.37
N PRO A 116 -11.45 -0.24 12.44
CA PRO A 116 -10.10 -0.48 12.94
C PRO A 116 -9.88 -1.96 13.29
N ASP A 117 -10.91 -2.65 13.79
CA ASP A 117 -10.83 -4.08 14.12
C ASP A 117 -10.59 -4.96 12.90
N HIS A 118 -11.13 -4.57 11.73
CA HIS A 118 -10.88 -5.28 10.49
C HIS A 118 -9.41 -5.18 10.08
N VAL A 119 -8.83 -3.99 10.22
CA VAL A 119 -7.42 -3.74 9.93
C VAL A 119 -6.54 -4.48 10.95
N ALA A 120 -6.87 -4.42 12.25
CA ALA A 120 -6.17 -5.15 13.30
C ALA A 120 -6.18 -6.66 13.06
N GLY A 121 -7.34 -7.24 12.71
CA GLY A 121 -7.44 -8.65 12.37
C GLY A 121 -6.60 -9.03 11.15
N ARG A 122 -6.45 -8.13 10.17
CA ARG A 122 -5.57 -8.37 9.02
C ARG A 122 -4.10 -8.34 9.42
N VAL A 123 -3.68 -7.39 10.26
CA VAL A 123 -2.33 -7.34 10.83
C VAL A 123 -2.03 -8.62 11.60
N GLN A 124 -2.98 -9.11 12.41
CA GLN A 124 -2.82 -10.35 13.17
C GLN A 124 -2.64 -11.58 12.27
N ARG A 125 -3.46 -11.72 11.21
CA ARG A 125 -3.31 -12.83 10.25
C ARG A 125 -1.95 -12.80 9.54
N LEU A 126 -1.50 -11.62 9.11
CA LEU A 126 -0.17 -11.46 8.51
C LEU A 126 0.93 -11.77 9.52
N GLY A 127 0.76 -11.35 10.77
CA GLY A 127 1.71 -11.62 11.84
C GLY A 127 1.84 -13.10 12.16
N ALA A 128 0.72 -13.83 12.22
CA ALA A 128 0.72 -15.28 12.42
C ALA A 128 1.39 -16.03 11.25
N ALA A 129 1.14 -15.60 10.01
CA ALA A 129 1.72 -16.22 8.83
C ALA A 129 3.23 -15.95 8.68
N LEU A 130 3.71 -14.76 9.09
CA LEU A 130 5.08 -14.32 8.88
C LEU A 130 5.96 -14.39 10.14
N GLY A 131 5.40 -14.72 11.31
CA GLY A 131 6.10 -14.66 12.60
C GLY A 131 6.55 -13.25 12.99
N ARG A 132 5.86 -12.20 12.50
CA ARG A 132 6.21 -10.78 12.71
C ARG A 132 5.00 -9.99 13.19
N PHE A 133 5.16 -8.69 13.43
CA PHE A 133 4.06 -7.76 13.75
C PHE A 133 3.22 -8.06 15.01
N GLY A 134 3.62 -8.98 15.90
CA GLY A 134 2.88 -9.28 17.13
C GLY A 134 2.72 -8.08 18.08
N ARG A 135 3.61 -7.10 17.98
CA ARG A 135 3.57 -5.83 18.73
C ARG A 135 2.90 -4.68 17.97
N VAL A 136 2.42 -4.89 16.74
CA VAL A 136 1.76 -3.80 16.00
C VAL A 136 0.32 -3.68 16.46
N ARG A 137 -0.14 -2.45 16.68
CA ARG A 137 -1.50 -2.09 17.06
C ARG A 137 -2.07 -1.11 16.04
N VAL A 138 -3.40 -1.02 16.00
CA VAL A 138 -4.14 -0.20 15.05
C VAL A 138 -5.08 0.72 15.81
N ARG A 139 -5.10 2.00 15.44
CA ARG A 139 -6.09 2.97 15.92
C ARG A 139 -6.74 3.69 14.75
N GLY A 140 -8.03 3.99 14.85
CA GLY A 140 -8.71 4.84 13.88
C GLY A 140 -8.28 6.30 14.03
N ARG A 141 -7.88 6.93 12.92
CA ARG A 141 -7.58 8.37 12.84
C ARG A 141 -8.67 9.14 12.08
N GLY A 142 -9.35 8.48 11.16
CA GLY A 142 -10.48 9.01 10.42
C GLY A 142 -11.25 7.88 9.74
N GLU A 143 -12.27 8.22 8.96
CA GLU A 143 -13.18 7.25 8.34
C GLU A 143 -12.47 6.17 7.51
N HIS A 144 -11.39 6.54 6.82
CA HIS A 144 -10.57 5.63 6.00
C HIS A 144 -9.08 5.68 6.35
N LEU A 145 -8.74 6.24 7.52
CA LEU A 145 -7.35 6.46 7.92
C LEU A 145 -7.09 5.80 9.27
N PHE A 146 -6.05 4.99 9.34
CA PHE A 146 -5.66 4.24 10.53
C PHE A 146 -4.20 4.49 10.83
N ASP A 147 -3.89 4.68 12.10
CA ASP A 147 -2.52 4.73 12.60
C ASP A 147 -2.07 3.30 12.95
N LEU A 148 -0.86 2.95 12.54
CA LEU A 148 -0.17 1.71 12.89
C LEU A 148 1.01 2.07 13.78
N PHE A 149 1.10 1.46 14.96
CA PHE A 149 2.14 1.77 15.94
C PHE A 149 2.62 0.49 16.63
N ALA A 150 3.85 0.51 17.12
CA ALA A 150 4.38 -0.57 17.95
C ALA A 150 3.91 -0.36 19.40
N GLU A 151 3.55 -1.46 20.06
CA GLU A 151 3.26 -1.51 21.49
C GLU A 151 4.51 -1.07 22.27
N GLY A 152 4.44 0.12 22.88
CA GLY A 152 5.56 0.82 23.53
C GLY A 152 5.85 2.22 22.98
N ASP A 153 5.42 2.55 21.76
CA ASP A 153 5.61 3.86 21.11
C ASP A 153 4.38 4.79 21.26
N GLU A 154 3.79 4.88 22.45
CA GLU A 154 2.60 5.74 22.69
C GLU A 154 2.89 7.26 22.66
N GLY A 155 4.07 7.68 22.19
CA GLY A 155 4.57 9.05 22.30
C GLY A 155 4.75 9.79 20.98
N TRP A 156 3.71 9.92 20.15
CA TRP A 156 3.69 10.95 19.11
C TRP A 156 2.28 11.56 18.97
N THR A 157 2.04 12.61 19.76
CA THR A 157 0.98 13.60 19.54
C THR A 157 1.50 14.76 18.69
#